data_AF-A0A0J8GBL2-F1
#
_entry.id   AF-A0A0J8GBL2-F1
#
_cell.length_a   1.000
_cell.length_b   1.000
_cell.length_c   1.000
_cell.angle_alpha   90.00
_cell.angle_beta   90.00
_cell.angle_gamma   90.00
#
_symmetry.space_group_name_H-M   'P 1'
#
loop_
_entity.id
_entity.type
_entity.pdbx_description
1 polymer ?
#
loop_
_entity_poly.entity_id
_entity_poly.type
_entity_poly.pdbx_seq_one_letter_code
_entity_poly.pdbx_strand_id
1 'polypeptide(L)'
;MIATIIGFYLDHTGWIVGSVGLVMRPLRDMQEMRSVFRVISVFIGVILVYFVMISGASNIALVGTAVFMLVLASGLHESKIYIMPLFITYIVFTFMLVADGQRDATHWWLLSERLLWVASGVVIAYVFGLLLPKVFKKHNNE
;
A
#
# COMPACT_ATOMS: atom_id res chain seq x y z
N MET A 1 4.46 7.02 17.28
CA MET A 1 5.02 5.74 17.77
C MET A 1 3.92 4.75 18.17
N ILE A 2 2.92 5.13 18.98
CA ILE A 2 1.85 4.21 19.43
C ILE A 2 1.13 3.52 18.25
N ALA A 3 0.70 4.29 17.23
CA ALA A 3 0.02 3.74 16.05
C ALA A 3 0.85 2.68 15.30
N THR A 4 2.16 2.89 15.18
CA THR A 4 3.08 1.94 14.54
C THR A 4 3.33 0.70 15.40
N ILE A 5 3.37 0.84 16.73
CA ILE A 5 3.47 -0.29 17.67
C ILE A 5 2.22 -1.18 17.58
N ILE A 6 1.03 -0.58 17.56
CA ILE A 6 -0.23 -1.30 17.37
C ILE A 6 -0.22 -2.03 16.02
N GLY A 7 0.23 -1.34 14.96
CA GLY A 7 0.37 -1.97 13.65
C GLY A 7 1.29 -3.19 13.65
N PHE A 8 2.37 -3.16 14.43
CA PHE A 8 3.34 -4.26 14.49
C PHE A 8 2.79 -5.44 15.27
N TYR A 9 2.09 -5.16 16.36
CA TYR A 9 1.40 -6.18 17.14
C TYR A 9 0.35 -6.94 16.33
N LEU A 10 -0.39 -6.23 15.46
CA LEU A 10 -1.43 -6.83 14.61
C LEU A 10 -0.86 -7.59 13.41
N ASP A 11 0.29 -7.18 12.90
CA ASP A 11 0.94 -7.79 11.74
C ASP A 11 2.47 -7.68 11.85
N HIS A 12 3.09 -8.84 12.06
CA HIS A 12 4.54 -8.96 12.25
C HIS A 12 5.29 -8.91 10.91
N THR A 13 4.59 -9.13 9.78
CA THR A 13 5.20 -8.98 8.44
C THR A 13 5.48 -7.52 8.10
N GLY A 14 4.85 -6.58 8.83
CA GLY A 14 5.12 -5.16 8.77
C GLY A 14 4.31 -4.39 7.72
N TRP A 15 3.31 -5.02 7.09
CA TRP A 15 2.45 -4.35 6.10
C TRP A 15 1.54 -3.31 6.74
N ILE A 16 0.95 -3.63 7.89
CA ILE A 16 0.16 -2.65 8.65
C ILE A 16 1.06 -1.51 9.14
N VAL A 17 2.20 -1.85 9.75
CA VAL A 17 3.20 -0.88 10.26
C VAL A 17 3.66 0.07 9.16
N GLY A 18 4.07 -0.48 8.02
CA GLY A 18 4.51 0.29 6.87
C GLY A 18 3.41 1.21 6.36
N SER A 19 2.16 0.75 6.38
CA SER A 19 1.00 1.56 5.99
C SER A 19 0.74 2.71 6.95
N VAL A 20 0.81 2.45 8.25
CA VAL A 20 0.71 3.50 9.27
C VAL A 20 1.82 4.54 9.10
N GLY A 21 3.07 4.11 9.07
CA GLY A 21 4.23 5.02 9.04
C GLY A 21 4.33 5.87 7.77
N LEU A 22 3.91 5.31 6.64
CA LEU A 22 4.00 6.01 5.35
C LEU A 22 2.85 7.00 5.14
N VAL A 23 1.71 6.83 5.80
CA VAL A 23 0.53 7.72 5.69
C VAL A 23 0.50 8.80 6.76
N MET A 24 0.83 8.47 8.01
CA MET A 24 0.67 9.38 9.13
C MET A 24 1.60 10.59 9.00
N ARG A 25 1.05 11.81 9.02
CA ARG A 25 1.82 13.05 8.82
C ARG A 25 1.33 14.16 9.77
N PRO A 26 2.19 15.11 10.16
CA PRO A 26 1.79 16.20 11.06
C PRO A 26 0.76 17.16 10.44
N LEU A 27 0.83 17.35 9.11
CA LEU A 27 -0.10 18.20 8.37
C LEU A 27 -1.34 17.39 7.96
N ARG A 28 -2.51 17.88 8.38
CA ARG A 28 -3.80 17.21 8.18
C ARG A 28 -4.13 16.95 6.70
N ASP A 29 -4.06 17.97 5.86
CA ASP A 29 -4.41 17.84 4.43
C ASP A 29 -3.49 16.85 3.73
N MET A 30 -2.20 16.84 4.10
CA MET A 30 -1.24 15.88 3.58
C MET A 30 -1.55 14.45 4.03
N GLN A 31 -1.98 14.25 5.29
CA GLN A 31 -2.38 12.93 5.77
C GLN A 31 -3.65 12.42 5.09
N GLU A 32 -4.67 13.27 4.94
CA GLU A 32 -5.92 12.92 4.25
C GLU A 32 -5.64 12.49 2.81
N MET A 33 -4.85 13.30 2.08
CA MET A 33 -4.39 12.99 0.73
C MET A 33 -3.65 11.64 0.66
N ARG A 34 -2.65 11.41 1.51
CA ARG A 34 -1.89 10.15 1.52
C ARG A 34 -2.74 8.94 1.88
N SER A 35 -3.75 9.11 2.73
CA SER A 35 -4.66 8.03 3.11
C SER A 35 -5.45 7.53 1.89
N VAL A 36 -6.03 8.46 1.13
CA VAL A 36 -6.82 8.16 -0.07
C VAL A 36 -5.92 7.59 -1.18
N PHE A 37 -4.85 8.30 -1.53
CA PHE A 37 -3.98 7.89 -2.63
C PHE A 37 -3.22 6.60 -2.36
N ARG A 38 -2.94 6.26 -1.09
CA ARG A 38 -2.35 4.95 -0.77
C ARG A 38 -3.29 3.81 -1.13
N VAL A 39 -4.56 3.89 -0.70
CA VAL A 39 -5.54 2.85 -0.98
C VAL A 39 -5.77 2.72 -2.48
N ILE A 40 -5.97 3.84 -3.18
CA ILE A 40 -6.13 3.86 -4.65
C ILE A 40 -4.91 3.26 -5.35
N SER A 41 -3.70 3.68 -5.00
CA SER A 41 -2.46 3.21 -5.64
C SER A 41 -2.27 1.70 -5.46
N VAL A 42 -2.49 1.18 -4.25
CA VAL A 42 -2.38 -0.26 -3.98
C VAL A 42 -3.48 -1.02 -4.72
N PHE A 43 -4.71 -0.51 -4.75
CA PHE A 43 -5.81 -1.13 -5.47
C PHE A 43 -5.53 -1.24 -6.97
N ILE A 44 -5.03 -0.17 -7.60
CA ILE A 44 -4.61 -0.19 -9.00
C ILE A 44 -3.44 -1.16 -9.20
N GLY A 45 -2.45 -1.17 -8.31
CA GLY A 45 -1.33 -2.11 -8.36
C GLY A 45 -1.78 -3.57 -8.34
N VAL A 46 -2.73 -3.91 -7.45
CA VAL A 46 -3.33 -5.24 -7.36
C VAL A 46 -4.09 -5.61 -8.63
N ILE A 47 -4.88 -4.68 -9.20
CA ILE A 47 -5.59 -4.92 -10.47
C ILE A 47 -4.61 -5.23 -11.60
N LEU A 48 -3.52 -4.46 -11.70
CA LEU A 48 -2.51 -4.67 -12.74
C LEU A 48 -1.80 -6.02 -12.59
N VAL A 49 -1.48 -6.41 -11.35
CA VAL A 49 -0.92 -7.75 -11.06
C VAL A 49 -1.90 -8.84 -11.45
N TYR A 50 -3.17 -8.71 -11.03
CA TYR A 50 -4.22 -9.67 -11.35
C TYR A 50 -4.42 -9.82 -12.86
N PHE A 51 -4.44 -8.72 -13.61
CA PHE A 51 -4.53 -8.74 -15.07
C PHE A 51 -3.38 -9.52 -15.71
N VAL A 52 -2.16 -9.31 -15.20
CA VAL A 52 -0.98 -10.03 -15.68
C VAL A 52 -1.02 -11.51 -15.32
N MET A 53 -1.53 -11.87 -14.13
CA MET A 53 -1.73 -13.28 -13.75
C MET A 53 -2.66 -14.01 -14.73
N ILE A 54 -3.83 -13.45 -15.01
CA ILE A 54 -4.82 -14.09 -15.88
C ILE A 54 -4.40 -14.10 -17.36
N SER A 55 -3.47 -13.24 -17.76
CA SER A 55 -2.98 -13.17 -19.14
C SER A 55 -2.11 -14.37 -19.56
N GLY A 56 -1.60 -15.16 -18.60
CA GLY A 56 -0.68 -16.25 -18.88
C GLY A 56 0.71 -15.80 -19.37
N ALA A 57 1.08 -14.53 -19.15
CA ALA A 57 2.33 -13.93 -19.62
C ALA A 57 3.58 -14.78 -19.32
N SER A 58 4.55 -14.82 -20.22
CA SER A 58 5.82 -15.51 -20.01
C SER A 58 6.66 -14.85 -18.91
N ASN A 59 7.57 -15.61 -18.25
CA ASN A 59 8.41 -15.07 -17.18
C ASN A 59 9.24 -13.85 -17.63
N ILE A 60 9.72 -13.85 -18.89
CA ILE A 60 10.46 -12.71 -19.45
C ILE A 60 9.59 -11.44 -19.53
N ALA A 61 8.29 -11.58 -19.84
CA ALA A 61 7.35 -10.47 -19.90
C ALA A 61 7.02 -9.94 -18.50
N LEU A 62 6.88 -10.84 -17.50
CA LEU A 62 6.69 -10.46 -16.10
C LEU A 62 7.89 -9.65 -15.57
N VAL A 63 9.11 -10.12 -15.83
CA VAL A 63 10.32 -9.39 -15.45
C VAL A 63 10.42 -8.06 -16.19
N GLY A 64 10.15 -8.04 -17.49
CA GLY A 64 10.18 -6.82 -18.29
C GLY A 64 9.20 -5.74 -17.80
N THR A 65 7.98 -6.14 -17.44
CA THR A 65 6.98 -5.22 -16.89
C THR A 65 7.33 -4.74 -15.48
N ALA A 66 7.92 -5.60 -14.64
CA ALA A 66 8.43 -5.18 -13.33
C ALA A 66 9.58 -4.16 -13.46
N VAL A 67 10.52 -4.38 -14.37
CA VAL A 67 11.60 -3.43 -14.68
C VAL A 67 11.02 -2.12 -15.22
N PHE A 68 10.03 -2.18 -16.11
CA PHE A 68 9.35 -0.98 -16.60
C PHE A 68 8.70 -0.18 -15.47
N MET A 69 8.01 -0.84 -14.54
CA MET A 69 7.42 -0.19 -13.36
C MET A 69 8.49 0.42 -12.45
N LEU A 70 9.68 -0.16 -12.34
CA LEU A 70 10.81 0.41 -11.59
C LEU A 70 11.32 1.70 -12.25
N VAL A 71 11.40 1.73 -13.58
CA VAL A 71 11.77 2.95 -14.32
C VAL A 71 10.73 4.05 -14.12
N LEU A 72 9.44 3.71 -14.21
CA LEU A 72 8.35 4.65 -13.93
C LEU A 72 8.40 5.18 -12.49
N ALA A 73 8.64 4.29 -11.52
CA ALA A 73 8.78 4.67 -10.11
C ALA A 73 9.94 5.65 -9.91
N SER A 74 11.06 5.43 -10.61
CA SER A 74 12.23 6.31 -10.57
C SER A 74 11.93 7.69 -11.18
N GLY A 75 11.26 7.72 -12.33
CA GLY A 75 10.85 8.96 -12.99
C GLY A 75 9.80 9.76 -12.23
N LEU A 76 8.94 9.08 -11.46
CA LEU A 76 7.83 9.69 -10.70
C LEU A 76 8.12 9.84 -9.20
N HIS A 77 9.38 9.72 -8.78
CA HIS A 77 9.74 9.74 -7.36
C HIS A 77 9.39 11.08 -6.66
N GLU A 78 9.40 12.20 -7.39
CA GLU A 78 9.00 13.52 -6.87
C GLU A 78 7.47 13.76 -6.91
N SER A 79 6.69 12.77 -7.36
CA SER A 79 5.24 12.91 -7.48
C SER A 79 4.59 13.20 -6.13
N LYS A 80 3.86 14.31 -6.07
CA LYS A 80 3.11 14.73 -4.88
C LYS A 80 1.82 13.91 -4.66
N ILE A 81 1.40 13.14 -5.66
CA ILE A 81 0.14 12.38 -5.70
C ILE A 81 0.29 11.02 -4.98
N TYR A 82 1.48 10.73 -4.43
CA TYR A 82 1.71 9.53 -3.61
C TYR A 82 1.46 8.22 -4.39
N ILE A 83 1.91 8.18 -5.64
CA ILE A 83 1.72 7.07 -6.58
C ILE A 83 2.70 5.89 -6.36
N MET A 84 3.80 6.12 -5.65
CA MET A 84 4.83 5.10 -5.37
C MET A 84 4.31 3.74 -4.86
N PRO A 85 3.30 3.67 -3.98
CA PRO A 85 2.75 2.39 -3.52
C PRO A 85 2.21 1.51 -4.65
N LEU A 86 1.75 2.09 -5.77
CA LEU A 86 1.31 1.35 -6.96
C LEU A 86 2.47 0.53 -7.51
N PHE A 87 3.58 1.21 -7.83
CA PHE A 87 4.73 0.59 -8.46
C PHE A 87 5.35 -0.48 -7.56
N ILE A 88 5.51 -0.17 -6.27
CA ILE A 88 6.06 -1.14 -5.30
C ILE A 88 5.15 -2.35 -5.16
N THR A 89 3.83 -2.15 -5.08
CA THR A 89 2.87 -3.26 -5.01
C THR A 89 2.97 -4.14 -6.26
N TYR A 90 3.01 -3.53 -7.44
CA TYR A 90 3.13 -4.28 -8.68
C TYR A 90 4.43 -5.11 -8.73
N ILE A 91 5.58 -4.50 -8.44
CA ILE A 91 6.89 -5.16 -8.52
C ILE A 91 6.98 -6.32 -7.53
N VAL A 92 6.61 -6.08 -6.26
CA VAL A 92 6.72 -7.10 -5.20
C VAL A 92 5.85 -8.31 -5.52
N PHE A 93 4.58 -8.09 -5.86
CA PHE A 93 3.67 -9.21 -6.14
C PHE A 93 4.01 -9.91 -7.45
N THR A 94 4.48 -9.20 -8.48
CA THR A 94 4.95 -9.83 -9.72
C THR A 94 6.13 -10.77 -9.43
N PHE A 95 7.09 -10.37 -8.60
CA PHE A 95 8.20 -11.24 -8.25
C PHE A 95 7.82 -12.41 -7.35
N MET A 96 6.92 -12.22 -6.38
CA MET A 96 6.39 -13.34 -5.59
C MET A 96 5.75 -14.40 -6.49
N LEU A 97 4.92 -13.98 -7.45
CA LEU A 97 4.28 -14.88 -8.42
C LEU A 97 5.29 -15.63 -9.31
N VAL A 98 6.38 -14.96 -9.71
CA VAL A 98 7.46 -15.60 -10.50
C VAL A 98 8.25 -16.58 -9.65
N ALA A 99 8.59 -16.23 -8.41
CA ALA A 99 9.39 -17.04 -7.51
C ALA A 99 8.69 -18.35 -7.11
N ASP A 100 7.39 -18.30 -6.86
CA ASP A 100 6.63 -19.47 -6.43
C ASP A 100 6.24 -20.39 -7.61
N GLY A 101 6.44 -19.95 -8.86
CA GLY A 101 6.15 -20.74 -10.07
C GLY A 101 4.66 -21.09 -10.26
N GLN A 102 3.80 -20.67 -9.34
CA GLN A 102 2.37 -20.95 -9.33
C GLN A 102 1.59 -19.72 -9.76
N ARG A 103 0.95 -19.82 -10.93
CA ARG A 103 0.12 -18.76 -11.51
C ARG A 103 -1.37 -18.94 -11.23
N ASP A 104 -1.72 -19.97 -10.45
CA ASP A 104 -3.09 -20.37 -10.24
C ASP A 104 -3.85 -19.40 -9.32
N ALA A 105 -5.18 -19.39 -9.51
CA ALA A 105 -6.16 -18.52 -8.85
C ALA A 105 -6.10 -18.50 -7.30
N THR A 106 -5.39 -19.45 -6.69
CA THR A 106 -5.10 -19.51 -5.24
C THR A 106 -4.44 -18.22 -4.71
N HIS A 107 -3.73 -17.46 -5.55
CA HIS A 107 -3.05 -16.22 -5.15
C HIS A 107 -3.98 -14.99 -5.04
N TRP A 108 -5.24 -15.09 -5.47
CA TRP A 108 -6.24 -14.04 -5.20
C TRP A 108 -6.34 -13.73 -3.71
N TRP A 109 -6.24 -14.75 -2.86
CA TRP A 109 -6.28 -14.57 -1.41
C TRP A 109 -5.17 -13.64 -0.93
N LEU A 110 -3.91 -13.86 -1.36
CA LEU A 110 -2.76 -13.03 -1.00
C LEU A 110 -2.93 -11.57 -1.44
N LEU A 111 -3.50 -11.34 -2.63
CA LEU A 111 -3.82 -10.00 -3.12
C LEU A 111 -4.93 -9.34 -2.29
N SER A 112 -5.94 -10.09 -1.87
CA SER A 112 -7.01 -9.58 -0.99
C SER A 112 -6.48 -9.26 0.41
N GLU A 113 -5.60 -10.10 0.95
CA GLU A 113 -4.94 -9.93 2.23
C GLU A 113 -4.11 -8.63 2.22
N ARG A 114 -3.42 -8.37 1.11
CA ARG A 114 -2.68 -7.12 0.90
C ARG A 114 -3.57 -5.88 1.01
N LEU A 115 -4.74 -5.90 0.38
CA LEU A 115 -5.69 -4.80 0.45
C LEU A 115 -6.18 -4.59 1.88
N LEU A 116 -6.48 -5.67 2.60
CA LEU A 116 -6.91 -5.63 3.99
C LEU A 116 -5.82 -5.05 4.90
N TRP A 117 -4.57 -5.50 4.78
CA TRP A 117 -3.46 -4.99 5.60
C TRP A 117 -3.18 -3.51 5.36
N VAL A 118 -3.24 -3.07 4.10
CA VAL A 118 -3.08 -1.65 3.77
C VAL A 118 -4.25 -0.84 4.32
N ALA A 119 -5.49 -1.28 4.11
CA ALA A 119 -6.68 -0.60 4.61
C ALA A 119 -6.65 -0.47 6.14
N SER A 120 -6.35 -1.55 6.85
CA SER A 120 -6.20 -1.56 8.31
C SER A 120 -5.15 -0.57 8.80
N GLY A 121 -3.98 -0.53 8.16
CA GLY A 121 -2.94 0.44 8.52
C GLY A 121 -3.34 1.89 8.23
N VAL A 122 -4.08 2.14 7.14
CA VAL A 122 -4.64 3.47 6.84
C VAL A 122 -5.69 3.88 7.89
N VAL A 123 -6.57 2.95 8.29
CA VAL A 123 -7.56 3.19 9.35
C VAL A 123 -6.88 3.55 10.66
N ILE A 124 -5.85 2.80 11.08
CA ILE A 124 -5.07 3.10 12.28
C ILE A 124 -4.43 4.50 12.17
N ALA A 125 -3.80 4.82 11.02
CA ALA A 125 -3.23 6.16 10.81
C ALA A 125 -4.29 7.26 10.90
N TYR A 126 -5.47 7.05 10.32
CA TYR A 126 -6.58 8.00 10.34
C TYR A 126 -7.09 8.25 11.77
N VAL A 127 -7.29 7.19 12.56
CA VAL A 127 -7.72 7.29 13.96
C VAL A 127 -6.74 8.13 14.78
N PHE A 128 -5.45 7.79 14.71
CA PHE A 128 -4.46 8.45 15.56
C PHE A 128 -4.00 9.82 15.04
N GLY A 129 -3.99 10.04 13.72
CA GLY A 129 -3.50 11.28 13.13
C GLY A 129 -4.58 12.33 12.90
N LEU A 130 -5.86 11.95 12.81
CA LEU A 130 -6.95 12.88 12.50
C LEU A 130 -8.08 12.85 13.52
N LEU A 131 -8.60 11.68 13.89
CA LEU A 131 -9.75 11.60 14.80
C LEU A 131 -9.38 12.01 16.23
N LEU A 132 -8.36 11.39 16.83
CA LEU A 132 -7.96 11.71 18.21
C LEU A 132 -7.58 13.20 18.37
N PRO A 133 -6.73 13.81 17.53
CA PRO A 133 -6.39 15.24 17.67
C PRO A 133 -7.60 16.16 17.57
N LYS A 134 -8.60 15.84 16.73
CA LYS A 134 -9.84 16.60 16.63
C LYS A 134 -10.64 16.57 17.94
N VAL A 135 -10.77 15.39 18.56
CA VAL A 135 -11.50 15.22 19.82
C VAL A 135 -10.82 15.99 20.95
N PHE A 136 -9.49 15.89 21.08
CA PHE A 136 -8.75 16.63 22.10
C PHE A 136 -8.78 18.15 21.89
N LYS A 137 -8.69 18.62 20.64
CA LYS A 137 -8.77 20.06 20.34
C LYS A 137 -10.17 20.64 20.58
N LYS A 138 -11.22 19.84 20.37
CA LYS A 138 -12.60 20.24 20.69
C LYS A 138 -12.79 20.37 22.20
N HIS A 139 -12.29 19.41 22.98
CA HIS A 139 -12.42 19.42 24.44
C HIS A 139 -11.70 20.62 25.11
N ASN A 140 -10.57 21.06 24.57
CA ASN A 140 -9.84 22.21 25.11
C ASN A 140 -10.44 23.58 24.74
N ASN A 141 -11.41 23.62 23.84
CA ASN A 141 -12.08 24.85 23.38
C ASN A 141 -13.48 25.02 24.01
N GLU A 142 -13.90 24.08 24.86
CA GLU A 142 -15.10 24.13 25.72
C GLU A 142 -14.66 24.50 27.14
#